data_AF-A0A7J4IUX9-F1
#
_entry.id   AF-A0A7J4IUX9-F1
#
_cell.length_a   1.000
_cell.length_b   1.000
_cell.length_c   1.000
_cell.angle_alpha   90.00
_cell.angle_beta   90.00
_cell.angle_gamma   90.00
#
_symmetry.space_group_name_H-M   'P 1'
#
loop_
_entity.id
_entity.type
_entity.pdbx_description
1 polymer ?
#
loop_
_entity_poly.entity_id
_entity_poly.type
_entity_poly.pdbx_seq_one_letter_code
_entity_poly.pdbx_strand_id
1 'polypeptide(L)'
;MAEAIIYLGPIITAFIVLALVFIALKLGKSIIWLLINSAIGIIILLIINFFPFINITINIWSVLIAVFGGIPGIILLIVLDLLKIAF
;
A
#
# COMPACT_ATOMS: atom_id res chain seq x y z
N MET A 1 -20.80 -1.96 -19.07
CA MET A 1 -20.57 -2.62 -17.76
C MET A 1 -19.10 -2.90 -17.47
N ALA A 2 -18.26 -3.20 -18.48
CA ALA A 2 -16.81 -3.36 -18.26
C ALA A 2 -16.10 -2.06 -17.83
N GLU A 3 -16.49 -0.91 -18.37
CA GLU A 3 -15.87 0.38 -18.05
C GLU A 3 -16.01 0.78 -16.58
N ALA A 4 -17.16 0.52 -15.95
CA ALA A 4 -17.38 0.86 -14.54
C ALA A 4 -16.45 0.09 -13.58
N ILE A 5 -16.09 -1.15 -13.92
CA ILE A 5 -15.19 -1.99 -13.11
C ILE A 5 -13.75 -1.48 -13.19
N ILE A 6 -13.35 -0.90 -14.34
CA ILE A 6 -12.00 -0.34 -14.56
C ILE A 6 -11.71 0.84 -13.61
N TYR A 7 -12.74 1.63 -13.26
CA TYR A 7 -12.57 2.77 -12.34
C TYR A 7 -12.68 2.41 -10.86
N LEU A 8 -13.31 1.29 -10.50
CA LEU A 8 -13.50 0.91 -9.09
C LEU A 8 -12.17 0.58 -8.40
N GLY A 9 -11.26 -0.10 -9.09
CA GLY A 9 -9.93 -0.44 -8.55
C GLY A 9 -9.19 0.79 -8.01
N PRO A 10 -8.84 1.78 -8.86
CA PRO A 10 -8.14 3.00 -8.44
C PRO A 10 -8.87 3.80 -7.36
N ILE A 11 -10.21 3.84 -7.41
CA ILE A 11 -11.03 4.56 -6.42
C ILE A 11 -10.91 3.89 -5.04
N ILE A 12 -11.07 2.56 -4.97
CA ILE A 12 -10.92 1.80 -3.73
C ILE A 12 -9.51 1.97 -3.16
N THR A 13 -8.50 1.93 -4.04
CA THR A 13 -7.11 2.15 -3.65
C THR A 13 -6.87 3.54 -3.06
N ALA A 14 -7.44 4.58 -3.68
CA ALA A 14 -7.34 5.94 -3.17
C ALA A 14 -7.98 6.09 -1.78
N PHE A 15 -9.13 5.47 -1.54
CA PHE A 15 -9.76 5.45 -0.21
C PHE A 15 -8.89 4.73 0.83
N ILE A 16 -8.25 3.62 0.46
CA ILE A 16 -7.31 2.90 1.34
C ILE A 16 -6.12 3.79 1.72
N VAL A 17 -5.51 4.46 0.74
CA VAL A 17 -4.39 5.38 0.99
C VAL A 17 -4.81 6.52 1.92
N LEU A 18 -5.96 7.14 1.65
CA LEU A 18 -6.50 8.22 2.49
C LEU A 18 -6.77 7.73 3.93
N ALA A 19 -7.33 6.53 4.10
CA ALA A 19 -7.56 5.94 5.41
C ALA A 19 -6.25 5.70 6.17
N LEU A 20 -5.22 5.17 5.49
CA LEU A 20 -3.90 4.94 6.08
C LEU A 20 -3.23 6.25 6.51
N VAL A 21 -3.27 7.28 5.65
CA VAL A 21 -2.76 8.62 5.98
C VAL A 21 -3.50 9.19 7.19
N PHE A 22 -4.84 9.12 7.21
CA PHE A 22 -5.63 9.64 8.32
C PHE A 22 -5.33 8.91 9.64
N ILE A 23 -5.22 7.59 9.61
CA ILE A 23 -4.86 6.77 10.78
C ILE A 23 -3.44 7.13 11.26
N ALA A 24 -2.48 7.25 10.34
CA ALA A 24 -1.10 7.59 10.68
C ALA A 24 -0.97 8.98 11.33
N LEU A 25 -1.72 9.96 10.84
CA LEU A 25 -1.79 11.31 11.41
C LEU A 25 -2.52 11.32 12.76
N LYS A 26 -3.65 10.60 12.88
CA LYS A 26 -4.44 10.50 14.12
C LYS A 26 -3.71 9.79 15.25
N LEU A 27 -2.84 8.83 14.93
CA LEU A 27 -1.97 8.14 15.89
C LEU A 27 -0.89 9.05 16.50
N GLY A 28 -0.82 10.33 16.11
CA GLY A 28 0.10 11.30 16.71
C GLY A 28 1.57 10.94 16.49
N LYS A 29 1.86 10.09 15.51
CA LYS A 29 3.24 9.71 15.19
C LYS A 29 3.96 10.97 14.72
N SER A 30 5.08 11.29 15.37
CA SER A 30 5.97 12.34 14.91
C SER A 30 6.29 12.11 13.43
N ILE A 31 6.33 13.20 12.65
CA ILE A 31 6.59 13.15 11.20
C ILE A 31 7.87 12.37 10.88
N ILE A 32 8.84 12.40 11.79
CA ILE A 32 10.11 11.67 11.72
C ILE A 32 9.88 10.16 11.75
N TRP A 33 8.99 9.67 12.62
CA TRP A 33 8.61 8.26 12.63
C TRP A 33 7.88 7.93 11.33
N LEU A 34 6.99 8.78 10.86
CA LEU A 34 6.29 8.50 9.60
C LEU A 34 7.27 8.35 8.42
N LEU A 35 8.34 9.16 8.38
CA LEU A 35 9.43 9.03 7.40
C LEU A 35 10.23 7.73 7.55
N ILE A 36 10.58 7.33 8.78
CA ILE A 36 11.31 6.07 9.01
C ILE A 36 10.44 4.87 8.60
N ASN A 37 9.15 4.88 8.96
CA ASN A 37 8.22 3.81 8.59
C ASN A 37 8.01 3.73 7.08
N SER A 38 8.00 4.88 6.41
CA SER A 38 7.92 4.99 4.95
C SER A 38 9.14 4.36 4.28
N ALA A 39 10.35 4.70 4.74
CA ALA A 39 11.59 4.13 4.21
C ALA A 39 11.61 2.60 4.40
N ILE A 40 11.23 2.13 5.59
CA ILE A 40 11.09 0.69 5.88
C ILE A 40 10.06 0.04 4.95
N GLY A 41 8.90 0.67 4.76
CA GLY A 41 7.84 0.20 3.87
C GLY A 41 8.34 0.02 2.43
N ILE A 42 9.04 1.01 1.88
CA ILE A 42 9.61 0.93 0.52
C ILE A 42 10.64 -0.19 0.43
N ILE A 43 11.57 -0.28 1.40
CA ILE A 43 12.62 -1.30 1.41
C ILE A 43 11.98 -2.69 1.44
N ILE A 44 11.00 -2.89 2.31
CA ILE A 44 10.29 -4.17 2.41
C ILE A 44 9.57 -4.44 1.08
N LEU A 45 8.80 -3.50 0.53
CA LEU A 45 8.09 -3.67 -0.75
C LEU A 45 9.01 -4.20 -1.87
N LEU A 46 10.20 -3.61 -1.98
CA LEU A 46 11.21 -4.04 -2.95
C LEU A 46 11.71 -5.46 -2.65
N ILE A 47 12.02 -5.78 -1.39
CA ILE A 47 12.49 -7.10 -0.96
C ILE A 47 11.45 -8.18 -1.27
N ILE A 48 10.17 -7.96 -0.96
CA ILE A 48 9.13 -8.98 -1.17
C ILE A 48 8.92 -9.27 -2.66
N ASN A 49 9.10 -8.26 -3.51
CA ASN A 49 8.96 -8.42 -4.96
C ASN A 49 10.05 -9.32 -5.57
N PHE A 50 11.16 -9.59 -4.87
CA PHE A 50 12.14 -10.60 -5.30
C PHE A 50 11.69 -12.04 -5.05
N PHE A 51 10.66 -12.27 -4.23
CA PHE A 51 10.18 -13.61 -3.95
C PHE A 51 9.18 -14.07 -5.02
N PRO A 52 9.33 -15.28 -5.58
CA PRO A 52 8.50 -15.75 -6.70
C PRO A 52 7.03 -16.05 -6.33
N PHE A 53 6.68 -15.95 -5.05
CA PHE A 53 5.34 -16.24 -4.52
C PHE A 53 4.50 -14.99 -4.19
N ILE A 54 5.08 -13.78 -4.24
CA ILE A 54 4.39 -12.50 -4.04
C ILE A 54 4.80 -11.58 -5.18
N ASN A 55 3.84 -11.17 -6.02
CA ASN A 55 4.15 -10.42 -7.23
C ASN A 55 3.35 -9.13 -7.29
N ILE A 56 3.56 -8.29 -6.27
CA ILE A 56 2.89 -6.99 -6.15
C ILE A 56 3.39 -6.08 -7.27
N THR A 57 2.52 -5.65 -8.18
CA THR A 57 2.89 -4.66 -9.21
C THR A 57 3.39 -3.37 -8.55
N ILE A 58 4.65 -2.99 -8.81
CA ILE A 58 5.23 -1.73 -8.31
C ILE A 58 4.69 -0.58 -9.16
N ASN A 59 3.69 0.11 -8.63
CA ASN A 59 3.08 1.30 -9.22
C ASN A 59 2.93 2.38 -8.14
N ILE A 60 2.46 3.57 -8.54
CA ILE A 60 2.35 4.69 -7.60
C ILE A 60 1.47 4.34 -6.38
N TRP A 61 0.45 3.50 -6.55
CA TRP A 61 -0.47 3.15 -5.48
C TRP A 61 0.14 2.17 -4.47
N SER A 62 0.79 1.11 -4.92
CA SER A 62 1.47 0.17 -4.03
C SER A 62 2.60 0.87 -3.25
N VAL A 63 3.30 1.81 -3.89
CA VAL A 63 4.28 2.67 -3.21
C VAL A 63 3.63 3.56 -2.15
N LEU A 64 2.51 4.24 -2.45
CA LEU A 64 1.82 5.09 -1.47
C LEU A 64 1.31 4.28 -0.27
N ILE A 65 0.75 3.09 -0.50
CA ILE A 65 0.29 2.20 0.58
C ILE A 65 1.47 1.73 1.45
N ALA A 66 2.60 1.37 0.85
CA ALA A 66 3.81 0.98 1.57
C ALA A 66 4.41 2.16 2.37
N VAL A 67 4.44 3.37 1.78
CA VAL A 67 4.97 4.59 2.38
C VAL A 67 4.15 5.04 3.60
N PHE A 68 2.83 5.13 3.46
CA PHE A 68 1.98 5.64 4.52
C PHE A 68 1.57 4.56 5.53
N GLY A 69 1.43 3.32 5.07
CA GLY A 69 1.09 2.19 5.91
C GLY A 69 2.28 1.55 6.60
N GLY A 70 3.52 1.73 6.11
CA GLY A 70 4.70 1.03 6.59
C GLY A 70 4.51 -0.49 6.55
N ILE A 71 4.93 -1.19 7.60
CA ILE A 71 4.73 -2.64 7.75
C ILE A 71 3.24 -3.05 7.62
N PRO A 72 2.28 -2.42 8.32
CA PRO A 72 0.86 -2.70 8.10
C PRO A 72 0.40 -2.54 6.64
N GLY A 73 0.91 -1.51 5.94
CA GLY A 73 0.62 -1.29 4.53
C GLY A 73 1.12 -2.41 3.64
N ILE A 74 2.32 -2.94 3.92
CA ILE A 74 2.87 -4.11 3.23
C ILE A 74 1.99 -5.34 3.43
N ILE A 75 1.59 -5.63 4.67
CA ILE A 75 0.71 -6.77 4.96
C ILE A 75 -0.59 -6.65 4.15
N LEU A 76 -1.15 -5.44 4.08
CA LEU A 76 -2.33 -5.17 3.27
C LEU A 76 -2.09 -5.44 1.78
N LEU A 77 -0.95 -5.00 1.21
CA LEU A 77 -0.61 -5.26 -0.19
C LEU A 77 -0.48 -6.74 -0.50
N ILE A 78 0.15 -7.52 0.39
CA ILE A 78 0.26 -8.97 0.24
C ILE A 78 -1.13 -9.61 0.23
N VAL A 79 -2.02 -9.18 1.14
CA VAL A 79 -3.39 -9.70 1.19
C VAL A 79 -4.17 -9.33 -0.08
N LEU A 80 -4.00 -8.12 -0.61
CA LEU A 80 -4.67 -7.66 -1.83
C LEU A 80 -4.21 -8.42 -3.09
N ASP A 81 -2.90 -8.71 -3.19
CA ASP A 81 -2.31 -9.55 -4.25
C ASP A 81 -2.86 -10.99 -4.17
N LEU A 82 -2.85 -11.60 -2.98
CA LEU A 82 -3.40 -12.94 -2.75
C LEU A 82 -4.89 -13.05 -3.11
N LEU A 83 -5.67 -12.00 -2.87
CA LEU A 83 -7.09 -11.94 -3.22
C LEU A 83 -7.33 -11.57 -4.70
N LYS A 84 -6.28 -11.23 -5.47
CA LYS A 84 -6.36 -10.75 -6.85
C LYS A 84 -7.28 -9.54 -7.04
N ILE A 85 -7.41 -8.71 -5.99
CA ILE A 85 -8.28 -7.52 -5.99
C ILE A 85 -7.50 -6.30 -6.46
N ALA A 86 -6.21 -6.21 -6.10
CA ALA A 86 -5.34 -5.12 -6.52
C ALA A 86 -3.86 -5.51 -6.48
N PHE A 87 -3.16 -5.14 -7.57
CA PHE A 87 -1.71 -5.24 -7.86
C PHE A 87 -1.17 -6.63 -8.14
#